data_AF-A0A4R7VYT4-F1
#
_entry.id   AF-A0A4R7VYT4-F1
#
_cell.length_a   1.000
_cell.length_b   1.000
_cell.length_c   1.000
_cell.angle_alpha   90.00
_cell.angle_beta   90.00
_cell.angle_gamma   90.00
#
_symmetry.space_group_name_H-M   'P 1'
#
loop_
_entity.id
_entity.type
_entity.pdbx_description
1 polymer ?
#
loop_
_entity_poly.entity_id
_entity_poly.type
_entity_poly.pdbx_seq_one_letter_code
_entity_poly.pdbx_strand_id
1 'polypeptide(L)'
;MAKLTEVAETMRRFVETAAAADEPPPESAVPTNSAATRMATTARQSYQKTARWMLAAFAAVGILIFGSLPFAAIADVELRWPESLWLVGGLLVAVAGIVAAVISVSLVNEPEDVSLGELDCDLRGLQETDEKGFLWVDEKPVLKVGRLSAAWNPRIAARIELVNILHGPESSAHLGPNLGSERPASVTNLIQKLGELESRHASLAPLVARHTVAIESYEKRTAALKELLEELRSRMGSVLDTELNAAASMHTATAAKLDQERASLTVKKQELAEIDDQLKLYHDHRDLVLAESGVMQLRGTFRLARRILAVAAMLTLFGGTAYALSLPGAKKEPQAVAAPQVAASPAPPYETGLPAKVVVHKGTTAATDLPPECADRELQAIWIGDDRVPSIAGPFRVVVTEAPCRGQLTVPKGEGSFTLVS
;
A
#
# COMPACT_ATOMS: atom_id res chain seq x y z
N MET A 1 1.00 71.01 35.62
CA MET A 1 2.02 70.12 35.03
C MET A 1 1.93 68.68 35.53
N ALA A 2 1.74 68.42 36.84
CA ALA A 2 1.67 67.03 37.38
C ALA A 2 0.56 66.12 36.80
N LYS A 3 -0.56 66.69 36.33
CA LYS A 3 -1.66 65.91 35.71
C LYS A 3 -1.38 65.47 34.26
N LEU A 4 -0.50 66.16 33.54
CA LEU A 4 -0.14 65.81 32.15
C LEU A 4 0.84 64.62 32.10
N THR A 5 1.69 64.47 33.11
CA THR A 5 2.60 63.33 33.26
C THR A 5 1.86 62.04 33.59
N GLU A 6 0.78 62.12 34.38
CA GLU A 6 -0.06 60.96 34.73
C GLU A 6 -0.83 60.42 33.51
N VAL A 7 -1.35 61.31 32.66
CA VAL A 7 -2.02 60.93 31.40
C VAL A 7 -1.04 60.27 30.41
N ALA A 8 0.18 60.80 30.31
CA ALA A 8 1.22 60.22 29.44
C ALA A 8 1.66 58.81 29.89
N GLU A 9 1.76 58.58 31.20
CA GLU A 9 2.15 57.29 31.76
C GLU A 9 1.02 56.24 31.66
N THR A 10 -0.23 56.69 31.73
CA THR A 10 -1.41 55.83 31.53
C THR A 10 -1.56 55.41 30.07
N MET A 11 -1.30 56.31 29.12
CA MET A 11 -1.26 55.99 27.68
C MET A 11 -0.12 55.01 27.34
N ARG A 12 1.03 55.13 27.99
CA ARG A 12 2.17 54.22 27.78
C ARG A 12 1.87 52.79 28.23
N ARG A 13 1.27 52.63 29.42
CA ARG A 13 0.85 51.31 29.92
C ARG A 13 -0.21 50.65 29.05
N PHE A 14 -1.13 51.44 28.49
CA PHE A 14 -2.18 50.92 27.61
C PHE A 14 -1.62 50.41 26.27
N VAL A 15 -0.60 51.08 25.72
CA VAL A 15 0.11 50.64 24.51
C VAL A 15 0.92 49.35 24.78
N GLU A 16 1.52 49.23 25.96
CA GLU A 16 2.27 48.02 26.35
C GLU A 16 1.36 46.82 26.65
N THR A 17 0.13 47.02 27.14
CA THR A 17 -0.85 45.93 27.34
C THR A 17 -1.52 45.50 26.04
N ALA A 18 -1.74 46.41 25.09
CA ALA A 18 -2.26 46.08 23.77
C ALA A 18 -1.27 45.27 22.91
N ALA A 19 0.03 45.39 23.18
CA ALA A 19 1.08 44.63 22.50
C ALA A 19 1.29 43.20 23.06
N ALA A 20 0.67 42.86 24.20
CA ALA A 20 0.90 41.59 24.90
C ALA A 20 -0.23 40.56 24.73
N ALA A 21 -1.23 40.83 23.89
CA ALA A 21 -2.41 39.97 23.68
C ALA A 21 -2.40 39.19 22.36
N ASP A 22 -1.21 38.85 21.84
CA ASP A 22 -1.04 37.89 20.74
C ASP A 22 -0.98 36.46 21.31
N GLU A 23 -2.13 35.94 21.75
CA GLU A 23 -2.33 34.50 21.83
C GLU A 23 -3.00 34.08 20.52
N PRO A 24 -2.43 33.13 19.74
CA PRO A 24 -3.02 32.72 18.48
C PRO A 24 -4.43 32.17 18.75
N PRO A 25 -5.43 32.54 17.92
CA PRO A 25 -6.77 32.02 18.08
C PRO A 25 -6.74 30.48 18.04
N PRO A 26 -7.61 29.81 18.83
CA PRO A 26 -7.69 28.36 18.81
C PRO A 26 -7.88 27.90 17.37
N GLU A 27 -7.02 26.96 16.96
CA GLU A 27 -6.98 26.33 15.65
C GLU A 27 -8.42 26.04 15.18
N SER A 28 -8.86 26.84 14.21
CA SER A 28 -10.20 26.77 13.64
C SER A 28 -10.46 25.33 13.23
N ALA A 29 -11.49 24.71 13.83
CA ALA A 29 -11.92 23.37 13.48
C ALA A 29 -12.10 23.28 11.96
N VAL A 30 -11.18 22.56 11.29
CA VAL A 30 -11.14 22.41 9.83
C VAL A 30 -12.50 21.90 9.37
N PRO A 31 -13.29 22.69 8.63
CA PRO A 31 -14.64 22.30 8.26
C PRO A 31 -14.58 21.18 7.22
N THR A 32 -15.12 20.03 7.64
CA THR A 32 -15.71 18.92 6.87
C THR A 32 -15.39 18.87 5.37
N ASN A 33 -14.37 18.07 5.05
CA ASN A 33 -14.28 17.32 3.80
C ASN A 33 -15.67 16.91 3.31
N SER A 34 -16.03 17.34 2.10
CA SER A 34 -17.29 16.98 1.45
C SER A 34 -17.52 15.46 1.56
N ALA A 35 -18.78 15.01 1.57
CA ALA A 35 -19.07 13.57 1.61
C ALA A 35 -18.31 12.80 0.50
N ALA A 36 -18.13 13.41 -0.67
CA ALA A 36 -17.35 12.88 -1.77
C ALA A 36 -15.86 12.69 -1.42
N THR A 37 -15.20 13.71 -0.86
CA THR A 37 -13.79 13.63 -0.42
C THR A 37 -13.60 12.55 0.65
N ARG A 38 -14.54 12.42 1.59
CA ARG A 38 -14.53 11.34 2.60
C ARG A 38 -14.72 9.96 1.98
N MET A 39 -15.61 9.82 1.00
CA MET A 39 -15.81 8.55 0.30
C MET A 39 -14.56 8.16 -0.51
N ALA A 40 -13.96 9.10 -1.23
CA ALA A 40 -12.75 8.86 -2.02
C ALA A 40 -11.54 8.48 -1.15
N THR A 41 -11.32 9.19 -0.04
CA THR A 41 -10.25 8.87 0.94
C THR A 41 -10.48 7.50 1.59
N THR A 42 -11.73 7.19 1.97
CA THR A 42 -12.10 5.87 2.51
C THR A 42 -11.87 4.75 1.49
N ALA A 43 -12.23 4.98 0.22
CA ALA A 43 -11.98 4.03 -0.86
C ALA A 43 -10.49 3.78 -1.04
N ARG A 44 -9.67 4.84 -1.08
CA ARG A 44 -8.19 4.76 -1.14
C ARG A 44 -7.61 3.94 0.00
N GLN A 45 -8.04 4.20 1.24
CA GLN A 45 -7.59 3.43 2.41
C GLN A 45 -7.98 1.95 2.31
N SER A 46 -9.19 1.64 1.84
CA SER A 46 -9.66 0.27 1.62
C SER A 46 -8.81 -0.46 0.57
N TYR A 47 -8.49 0.22 -0.53
CA TYR A 47 -7.60 -0.29 -1.57
C TYR A 47 -6.19 -0.57 -1.04
N GLN A 48 -5.57 0.38 -0.34
CA GLN A 48 -4.24 0.19 0.26
C GLN A 48 -4.21 -0.96 1.28
N LYS A 49 -5.25 -1.06 2.12
CA LYS A 49 -5.38 -2.17 3.07
C LYS A 49 -5.46 -3.51 2.35
N THR A 50 -6.23 -3.59 1.27
CA THR A 50 -6.36 -4.78 0.44
C THR A 50 -5.03 -5.15 -0.22
N ALA A 51 -4.29 -4.17 -0.76
CA ALA A 51 -2.97 -4.39 -1.36
C ALA A 51 -1.96 -4.94 -0.33
N ARG A 52 -1.93 -4.40 0.89
CA ARG A 52 -1.08 -4.92 1.98
C ARG A 52 -1.41 -6.36 2.35
N TRP A 53 -2.70 -6.69 2.44
CA TRP A 53 -3.15 -8.07 2.69
C TRP A 53 -2.74 -9.02 1.57
N MET A 54 -2.87 -8.60 0.30
CA MET A 54 -2.41 -9.39 -0.85
C MET A 54 -0.90 -9.61 -0.80
N LEU A 55 -0.11 -8.57 -0.49
CA LEU A 55 1.34 -8.68 -0.37
C LEU A 55 1.75 -9.64 0.75
N ALA A 56 1.10 -9.55 1.92
CA ALA A 56 1.34 -10.47 3.03
C ALA A 56 0.98 -11.92 2.65
N ALA A 57 -0.14 -12.14 1.95
CA ALA A 57 -0.53 -13.46 1.47
C ALA A 57 0.48 -14.04 0.46
N PHE A 58 0.94 -13.25 -0.51
CA PHE A 58 1.96 -13.69 -1.47
C PHE A 58 3.32 -13.95 -0.82
N ALA A 59 3.71 -13.13 0.15
CA ALA A 59 4.92 -13.36 0.92
C ALA A 59 4.83 -14.67 1.72
N ALA A 60 3.70 -14.94 2.37
CA ALA A 60 3.47 -16.19 3.10
C ALA A 60 3.49 -17.41 2.16
N VAL A 61 2.85 -17.34 1.00
CA VAL A 61 2.91 -18.40 -0.02
C VAL A 61 4.32 -18.60 -0.54
N GLY A 62 5.06 -17.52 -0.80
CA GLY A 62 6.47 -17.59 -1.19
C GLY A 62 7.32 -18.28 -0.12
N ILE A 63 7.19 -17.87 1.14
CA ILE A 63 7.88 -18.51 2.27
C ILE A 63 7.50 -19.98 2.39
N LEU A 64 6.22 -20.33 2.19
CA LEU A 64 5.79 -21.72 2.25
C LEU A 64 6.42 -22.53 1.13
N ILE A 65 6.36 -22.06 -0.12
CA ILE A 65 6.95 -22.75 -1.28
C ILE A 65 8.46 -22.91 -1.10
N PHE A 66 9.18 -21.84 -0.78
CA PHE A 66 10.65 -21.89 -0.66
C PHE A 66 11.14 -22.48 0.66
N GLY A 67 10.33 -22.43 1.72
CA GLY A 67 10.64 -22.99 3.03
C GLY A 67 10.28 -24.47 3.17
N SER A 68 9.28 -24.95 2.43
CA SER A 68 8.85 -26.36 2.45
C SER A 68 9.49 -27.22 1.36
N LEU A 69 10.01 -26.61 0.29
CA LEU A 69 10.75 -27.37 -0.72
C LEU A 69 12.01 -27.97 -0.09
N PRO A 70 12.25 -29.28 -0.23
CA PRO A 70 13.45 -29.93 0.28
C PRO A 70 14.61 -29.56 -0.63
N PHE A 71 15.09 -28.32 -0.57
CA PHE A 71 16.35 -27.92 -1.19
C PHE A 71 17.52 -28.79 -0.69
N ALA A 72 17.39 -29.39 0.50
CA ALA A 72 18.30 -30.41 1.01
C ALA A 72 18.40 -31.65 0.11
N ALA A 73 17.31 -32.07 -0.56
CA ALA A 73 17.34 -33.23 -1.46
C ALA A 73 17.96 -32.93 -2.83
N ILE A 74 18.16 -31.64 -3.19
CA ILE A 74 18.81 -31.26 -4.44
C ILE A 74 20.31 -31.57 -4.40
N ALA A 75 20.92 -31.61 -3.21
CA ALA A 75 22.34 -31.90 -3.05
C ALA A 75 22.73 -33.30 -3.57
N ASP A 76 21.80 -34.26 -3.55
CA ASP A 76 22.04 -35.65 -3.96
C ASP A 76 21.58 -35.96 -5.40
N VAL A 77 21.00 -34.99 -6.11
CA VAL A 77 20.56 -35.19 -7.51
C VAL A 77 21.76 -35.04 -8.44
N GLU A 78 22.18 -36.11 -9.10
CA GLU A 78 23.11 -36.02 -10.23
C GLU A 78 22.45 -35.22 -11.37
N LEU A 79 22.81 -33.94 -11.51
CA LEU A 79 22.33 -33.09 -12.60
C LEU A 79 22.88 -33.62 -13.94
N ARG A 80 22.12 -34.51 -14.59
CA ARG A 80 22.39 -34.94 -15.96
C ARG A 80 21.79 -33.94 -16.94
N TRP A 81 22.63 -33.39 -17.80
CA TRP A 81 22.19 -32.58 -18.93
C TRP A 81 21.46 -33.51 -19.92
N PRO A 82 20.26 -33.17 -20.43
CA PRO A 82 19.54 -31.89 -20.39
C PRO A 82 18.45 -31.75 -19.31
N GLU A 83 18.23 -32.74 -18.45
CA GLU A 83 17.11 -32.74 -17.48
C GLU A 83 17.25 -31.61 -16.43
N SER A 84 18.49 -31.26 -16.09
CA SER A 84 18.78 -30.13 -15.19
C SER A 84 18.28 -28.78 -15.71
N LEU A 85 18.22 -28.57 -17.04
CA LEU A 85 17.70 -27.33 -17.62
C LEU A 85 16.22 -27.15 -17.34
N TRP A 86 15.43 -28.22 -17.39
CA TRP A 86 14.00 -28.17 -17.12
C TRP A 86 13.71 -27.91 -15.65
N LEU A 87 14.50 -28.50 -14.75
CA LEU A 87 14.39 -28.28 -13.31
C LEU A 87 14.72 -26.84 -12.95
N VAL A 88 15.88 -26.34 -13.38
CA VAL A 88 16.30 -24.96 -13.11
C VAL A 88 15.41 -23.95 -13.83
N GLY A 89 15.04 -24.23 -15.08
CA GLY A 89 14.15 -23.38 -15.87
C GLY A 89 12.75 -23.27 -15.27
N GLY A 90 12.15 -24.39 -14.85
CA GLY A 90 10.85 -24.39 -14.17
C GLY A 90 10.87 -23.58 -12.87
N LEU A 91 11.93 -23.75 -12.07
CA LEU A 91 12.11 -22.98 -10.83
C LEU A 91 12.26 -21.48 -11.11
N LEU A 92 13.08 -21.08 -12.09
CA LEU A 92 13.27 -19.67 -12.47
C LEU A 92 11.97 -19.03 -12.97
N VAL A 93 11.17 -19.77 -13.77
CA VAL A 93 9.86 -19.30 -14.22
C VAL A 93 8.91 -19.12 -13.04
N ALA A 94 8.93 -20.02 -12.06
CA ALA A 94 8.11 -19.88 -10.86
C ALA A 94 8.53 -18.68 -10.00
N VAL A 95 9.84 -18.48 -9.79
CA VAL A 95 10.39 -17.30 -9.09
C VAL A 95 9.99 -16.01 -9.81
N ALA A 96 10.13 -15.97 -11.14
CA ALA A 96 9.73 -14.81 -11.94
C ALA A 96 8.24 -14.48 -11.79
N GLY A 97 7.37 -15.51 -11.70
CA GLY A 97 5.96 -15.35 -11.38
C GLY A 97 5.74 -14.66 -10.03
N ILE A 98 6.40 -15.14 -8.98
CA ILE A 98 6.29 -14.56 -7.63
C ILE A 98 6.82 -13.11 -7.60
N VAL A 99 7.97 -12.85 -8.20
CA VAL A 99 8.56 -11.50 -8.29
C VAL A 99 7.61 -10.55 -9.04
N ALA A 100 7.05 -10.99 -10.16
CA ALA A 100 6.06 -10.21 -10.91
C ALA A 100 4.81 -9.90 -10.06
N ALA A 101 4.35 -10.86 -9.25
CA ALA A 101 3.23 -10.63 -8.33
C ALA A 101 3.56 -9.57 -7.26
N VAL A 102 4.74 -9.65 -6.65
CA VAL A 102 5.20 -8.67 -5.65
C VAL A 102 5.31 -7.28 -6.25
N ILE A 103 5.99 -7.14 -7.39
CA ILE A 103 6.12 -5.86 -8.10
C ILE A 103 4.73 -5.28 -8.41
N SER A 104 3.81 -6.11 -8.90
CA SER A 104 2.45 -5.67 -9.26
C SER A 104 1.68 -5.11 -8.08
N VAL A 105 1.82 -5.71 -6.90
CA VAL A 105 1.15 -5.23 -5.69
C VAL A 105 1.87 -4.01 -5.11
N SER A 106 3.20 -3.92 -5.24
CA SER A 106 3.98 -2.74 -4.84
C SER A 106 3.60 -1.50 -5.65
N LEU A 107 3.38 -1.65 -6.96
CA LEU A 107 2.92 -0.56 -7.85
C LEU A 107 1.53 0.02 -7.49
N VAL A 108 0.78 -0.62 -6.59
CA VAL A 108 -0.49 -0.09 -6.06
C VAL A 108 -0.25 0.87 -4.88
N ASN A 109 0.90 0.77 -4.21
CA ASN A 109 1.22 1.57 -3.03
C ASN A 109 1.89 2.90 -3.35
N GLU A 110 2.34 3.13 -4.58
CA GLU A 110 2.94 4.39 -5.02
C GLU A 110 1.83 5.35 -5.50
N PRO A 111 1.46 6.39 -4.73
CA PRO A 111 0.65 7.46 -5.28
C PRO A 111 1.51 8.32 -6.22
N GLU A 112 1.07 8.48 -7.46
CA GLU A 112 1.80 9.28 -8.46
C GLU A 112 1.51 10.77 -8.28
N ASP A 113 0.26 11.19 -8.07
CA ASP A 113 -0.05 12.63 -8.10
C ASP A 113 -0.21 13.21 -6.70
N VAL A 114 0.70 14.12 -6.33
CA VAL A 114 0.65 14.84 -5.04
C VAL A 114 0.08 16.25 -5.20
N SER A 115 0.02 16.79 -6.42
CA SER A 115 -0.37 18.18 -6.67
C SER A 115 -1.23 18.38 -7.91
N LEU A 116 -1.98 19.49 -7.95
CA LEU A 116 -2.75 19.90 -9.15
C LEU A 116 -1.85 20.20 -10.34
N GLY A 117 -0.63 20.70 -10.13
CA GLY A 117 0.30 21.03 -11.22
C GLY A 117 0.80 19.78 -11.94
N GLU A 118 1.10 18.72 -11.19
CA GLU A 118 1.46 17.41 -11.73
C GLU A 118 0.29 16.79 -12.51
N LEU A 119 -0.93 16.86 -11.93
CA LEU A 119 -2.14 16.42 -12.60
C LEU A 119 -2.40 17.20 -13.90
N ASP A 120 -2.23 18.53 -13.90
CA ASP A 120 -2.42 19.37 -15.10
C ASP A 120 -1.42 19.02 -16.20
N CYS A 121 -0.14 18.83 -15.86
CA CYS A 121 0.88 18.37 -16.81
C CYS A 121 0.52 17.01 -17.43
N ASP A 122 0.10 16.06 -16.60
CA ASP A 122 -0.29 14.72 -17.04
C ASP A 122 -1.53 14.73 -17.93
N LEU A 123 -2.53 15.57 -17.60
CA LEU A 123 -3.75 15.72 -18.39
C LEU A 123 -3.47 16.42 -19.73
N ARG A 124 -2.61 17.45 -19.76
CA ARG A 124 -2.23 18.13 -21.01
C ARG A 124 -1.53 17.19 -21.99
N GLY A 125 -0.59 16.38 -21.51
CA GLY A 125 0.06 15.36 -22.33
C GLY A 125 -0.93 14.34 -22.93
N LEU A 126 -2.05 14.09 -22.24
CA LEU A 126 -3.14 13.26 -22.74
C LEU A 126 -4.12 14.00 -23.66
N GLN A 127 -4.30 15.32 -23.51
CA GLN A 127 -5.17 16.10 -24.40
C GLN A 127 -4.55 16.37 -25.76
N GLU A 128 -3.23 16.51 -25.81
CA GLU A 128 -2.49 16.61 -27.08
C GLU A 128 -2.56 15.34 -27.92
N THR A 129 -3.27 14.30 -27.45
CA THR A 129 -3.56 13.15 -28.31
C THR A 129 -4.50 13.54 -29.45
N ASP A 130 -3.93 13.68 -30.65
CA ASP A 130 -4.60 13.94 -31.92
C ASP A 130 -5.82 13.01 -32.13
N GLU A 131 -6.82 13.41 -32.94
CA GLU A 131 -8.05 12.65 -33.27
C GLU A 131 -7.75 11.21 -33.75
N LYS A 132 -6.51 10.95 -34.16
CA LYS A 132 -5.99 9.66 -34.60
C LYS A 132 -5.55 8.73 -33.44
N GLY A 133 -5.66 9.20 -32.19
CA GLY A 133 -5.36 8.45 -30.96
C GLY A 133 -3.87 8.26 -30.69
N PHE A 134 -3.02 9.21 -31.04
CA PHE A 134 -1.57 9.14 -30.76
C PHE A 134 -1.22 9.95 -29.52
N LEU A 135 -0.52 9.36 -28.56
CA LEU A 135 0.16 10.08 -27.49
C LEU A 135 1.42 10.75 -28.06
N TRP A 136 1.47 12.07 -27.96
CA TRP A 136 2.63 12.88 -28.35
C TRP A 136 3.48 13.16 -27.10
N VAL A 137 4.78 12.88 -27.20
CA VAL A 137 5.78 13.25 -26.17
C VAL A 137 6.92 13.92 -26.92
N ASP A 138 7.28 15.14 -26.54
CA ASP A 138 8.31 15.96 -27.22
C ASP A 138 8.13 16.04 -28.75
N GLU A 139 6.92 16.38 -29.20
CA GLU A 139 6.54 16.52 -30.62
C GLU A 139 6.74 15.24 -31.47
N LYS A 140 6.93 14.08 -30.82
CA LYS A 140 7.03 12.78 -31.49
C LYS A 140 5.81 11.92 -31.13
N PRO A 141 5.15 11.28 -32.10
CA PRO A 141 4.08 10.33 -31.82
C PRO A 141 4.71 9.05 -31.26
N VAL A 142 4.63 8.84 -29.94
CA VAL A 142 5.31 7.71 -29.27
C VAL A 142 4.44 6.46 -29.26
N LEU A 143 3.11 6.60 -29.11
CA LEU A 143 2.21 5.46 -28.98
C LEU A 143 0.83 5.74 -29.58
N LYS A 144 0.41 4.91 -30.55
CA LYS A 144 -0.99 4.81 -30.93
C LYS A 144 -1.74 4.11 -29.80
N VAL A 145 -2.64 4.82 -29.12
CA VAL A 145 -3.54 4.27 -28.11
C VAL A 145 -4.64 3.47 -28.80
N GLY A 146 -4.26 2.35 -29.42
CA GLY A 146 -5.21 1.38 -29.94
C GLY A 146 -6.01 0.75 -28.81
N ARG A 147 -7.19 0.18 -29.11
CA ARG A 147 -8.01 -0.55 -28.13
C ARG A 147 -7.21 -1.62 -27.36
N LEU A 148 -6.19 -2.21 -27.98
CA LEU A 148 -5.28 -3.15 -27.35
C LEU A 148 -4.36 -2.49 -26.31
N SER A 149 -3.71 -1.37 -26.62
CA SER A 149 -2.84 -0.70 -25.63
C SER A 149 -3.65 -0.09 -24.49
N ALA A 150 -4.85 0.44 -24.75
CA ALA A 150 -5.79 0.85 -23.70
C ALA A 150 -6.26 -0.33 -22.84
N ALA A 151 -6.46 -1.50 -23.45
CA ALA A 151 -6.73 -2.72 -22.70
C ALA A 151 -5.54 -3.07 -21.81
N TRP A 152 -4.31 -3.11 -22.33
CA TRP A 152 -3.12 -3.50 -21.57
C TRP A 152 -2.62 -2.42 -20.59
N ASN A 153 -3.03 -1.17 -20.77
CA ASN A 153 -2.69 -0.04 -19.92
C ASN A 153 -3.97 0.61 -19.34
N PRO A 154 -4.62 -0.04 -18.36
CA PRO A 154 -5.85 0.49 -17.75
C PRO A 154 -5.62 1.79 -16.98
N ARG A 155 -4.37 2.18 -16.69
CA ARG A 155 -4.05 3.50 -16.16
C ARG A 155 -4.36 4.60 -17.18
N ILE A 156 -3.88 4.44 -18.42
CA ILE A 156 -4.18 5.39 -19.51
C ILE A 156 -5.70 5.49 -19.71
N ALA A 157 -6.41 4.36 -19.70
CA ALA A 157 -7.87 4.36 -19.83
C ALA A 157 -8.57 5.13 -18.70
N ALA A 158 -8.13 4.98 -17.45
CA ALA A 158 -8.68 5.72 -16.32
C ALA A 158 -8.36 7.23 -16.39
N ARG A 159 -7.16 7.60 -16.87
CA ARG A 159 -6.81 9.00 -17.08
C ARG A 159 -7.62 9.63 -18.22
N ILE A 160 -7.88 8.91 -19.30
CA ILE A 160 -8.79 9.36 -20.38
C ILE A 160 -10.21 9.55 -19.84
N GLU A 161 -10.71 8.63 -19.00
CA GLU A 161 -12.01 8.78 -18.32
C GLU A 161 -12.03 10.05 -17.46
N LEU A 162 -10.95 10.33 -16.72
CA LEU A 162 -10.81 11.56 -15.95
C LEU A 162 -10.78 12.82 -16.82
N VAL A 163 -10.03 12.82 -17.92
CA VAL A 163 -10.03 13.93 -18.90
C VAL A 163 -11.45 14.19 -19.40
N ASN A 164 -12.20 13.15 -19.73
CA ASN A 164 -13.58 13.26 -20.21
C ASN A 164 -14.53 13.80 -19.15
N ILE A 165 -14.34 13.45 -17.87
CA ILE A 165 -15.14 14.01 -16.76
C ILE A 165 -14.80 15.49 -16.58
N LEU A 166 -13.50 15.81 -16.48
CA LEU A 166 -13.01 17.16 -16.18
C LEU A 166 -13.22 18.16 -17.33
N HIS A 167 -13.26 17.72 -18.58
CA HIS A 167 -13.53 18.57 -19.75
C HIS A 167 -14.94 18.36 -20.33
N GLY A 168 -15.72 17.46 -19.74
CA GLY A 168 -17.05 17.09 -20.21
C GLY A 168 -18.15 18.01 -19.67
N PRO A 169 -19.42 17.57 -19.80
CA PRO A 169 -20.57 18.30 -19.28
C PRO A 169 -20.57 18.40 -17.74
N GLU A 170 -19.85 17.49 -17.06
CA GLU A 170 -19.73 17.46 -15.60
C GLU A 170 -18.59 18.35 -15.07
N SER A 171 -17.76 18.93 -15.95
CA SER A 171 -16.60 19.75 -15.60
C SER A 171 -16.88 20.83 -14.54
N SER A 172 -18.02 21.51 -14.62
CA SER A 172 -18.42 22.55 -13.66
C SER A 172 -18.74 22.03 -12.27
N ALA A 173 -19.18 20.77 -12.15
CA ALA A 173 -19.43 20.15 -10.85
C ALA A 173 -18.11 19.82 -10.13
N HIS A 174 -17.08 19.45 -10.88
CA HIS A 174 -15.78 19.05 -10.34
C HIS A 174 -14.85 20.25 -10.12
N LEU A 175 -14.69 21.09 -11.13
CA LEU A 175 -13.75 22.22 -11.10
C LEU A 175 -14.35 23.46 -10.42
N GLY A 176 -15.68 23.55 -10.38
CA GLY A 176 -16.40 24.67 -9.78
C GLY A 176 -17.03 25.61 -10.81
N PRO A 177 -17.91 26.51 -10.33
CA PRO A 177 -18.64 27.41 -11.20
C PRO A 177 -17.71 28.48 -11.81
N ASN A 178 -18.10 29.03 -12.96
CA ASN A 178 -17.52 30.25 -13.55
C ASN A 178 -16.00 30.20 -13.86
N LEU A 179 -15.43 29.02 -14.09
CA LEU A 179 -14.05 28.87 -14.55
C LEU A 179 -13.90 29.22 -16.03
N GLY A 180 -13.99 30.53 -16.33
CA GLY A 180 -13.80 31.11 -17.65
C GLY A 180 -14.96 30.87 -18.63
N SER A 181 -15.06 31.74 -19.64
CA SER A 181 -15.97 31.59 -20.78
C SER A 181 -15.46 30.61 -21.84
N GLU A 182 -14.19 30.24 -21.77
CA GLU A 182 -13.56 29.28 -22.66
C GLU A 182 -13.95 27.87 -22.23
N ARG A 183 -14.95 27.30 -22.91
CA ARG A 183 -15.26 25.88 -22.78
C ARG A 183 -14.25 25.05 -23.59
N PRO A 184 -13.77 23.92 -23.06
CA PRO A 184 -14.09 23.36 -21.74
C PRO A 184 -13.25 23.95 -20.59
N ALA A 185 -13.84 24.02 -19.38
CA ALA A 185 -13.09 24.35 -18.17
C ALA A 185 -11.99 23.31 -17.92
N SER A 186 -10.83 23.74 -17.42
CA SER A 186 -9.66 22.89 -17.22
C SER A 186 -9.09 23.00 -15.80
N VAL A 187 -8.25 22.04 -15.42
CA VAL A 187 -7.50 22.10 -14.15
C VAL A 187 -6.59 23.33 -14.12
N THR A 188 -6.02 23.72 -15.26
CA THR A 188 -5.29 24.98 -15.41
C THR A 188 -6.13 26.18 -14.97
N ASN A 189 -7.39 26.26 -15.41
CA ASN A 189 -8.27 27.38 -15.04
C ASN A 189 -8.52 27.40 -13.53
N LEU A 190 -8.67 26.24 -12.90
CA LEU A 190 -8.81 26.12 -11.44
C LEU A 190 -7.54 26.62 -10.71
N ILE A 191 -6.35 26.19 -11.16
CA ILE A 191 -5.07 26.64 -10.59
C ILE A 191 -4.94 28.16 -10.73
N GLN A 192 -5.22 28.70 -11.92
CA GLN A 192 -5.16 30.13 -12.18
C GLN A 192 -6.16 30.90 -11.31
N LYS A 193 -7.38 30.37 -11.13
CA LYS A 193 -8.41 31.02 -10.30
C LYS A 193 -8.03 31.04 -8.83
N LEU A 194 -7.51 29.94 -8.30
CA LEU A 194 -6.98 29.89 -6.94
C LEU A 194 -5.84 30.89 -6.74
N GLY A 195 -4.88 30.96 -7.67
CA GLY A 195 -3.79 31.93 -7.61
C GLY A 195 -4.26 33.39 -7.67
N GLU A 196 -5.28 33.69 -8.48
CA GLU A 196 -5.92 35.00 -8.55
C GLU A 196 -6.56 35.37 -7.20
N LEU A 197 -7.33 34.45 -6.60
CA LEU A 197 -8.01 34.67 -5.33
C LEU A 197 -7.03 34.83 -4.17
N GLU A 198 -6.00 33.99 -4.09
CA GLU A 198 -4.94 34.08 -3.07
C GLU A 198 -4.18 35.40 -3.18
N SER A 199 -3.85 35.84 -4.40
CA SER A 199 -3.20 37.14 -4.64
C SER A 199 -4.10 38.31 -4.22
N ARG A 200 -5.39 38.26 -4.57
CA ARG A 200 -6.36 39.28 -4.15
C ARG A 200 -6.53 39.33 -2.64
N HIS A 201 -6.68 38.18 -1.98
CA HIS A 201 -6.75 38.06 -0.53
C HIS A 201 -5.49 38.68 0.12
N ALA A 202 -4.30 38.30 -0.34
CA ALA A 202 -3.02 38.81 0.16
C ALA A 202 -2.87 40.33 -0.03
N SER A 203 -3.48 40.91 -1.07
CA SER A 203 -3.48 42.36 -1.30
C SER A 203 -4.51 43.12 -0.44
N LEU A 204 -5.65 42.50 -0.13
CA LEU A 204 -6.77 43.13 0.59
C LEU A 204 -6.63 43.04 2.12
N ALA A 205 -6.16 41.91 2.65
CA ALA A 205 -5.92 41.73 4.08
C ALA A 205 -5.12 42.88 4.73
N PRO A 206 -3.96 43.32 4.19
CA PRO A 206 -3.22 44.43 4.77
C PRO A 206 -3.93 45.79 4.62
N LEU A 207 -4.78 45.97 3.60
CA LEU A 207 -5.58 47.20 3.45
C LEU A 207 -6.66 47.28 4.53
N VAL A 208 -7.34 46.18 4.83
CA VAL A 208 -8.31 46.08 5.93
C VAL A 208 -7.63 46.42 7.26
N ALA A 209 -6.43 45.89 7.50
CA ALA A 209 -5.65 46.21 8.70
C ALA A 209 -5.30 47.71 8.78
N ARG A 210 -4.85 48.32 7.67
CA ARG A 210 -4.52 49.75 7.61
C ARG A 210 -5.73 50.65 7.91
N HIS A 211 -6.88 50.36 7.32
CA HIS A 211 -8.10 51.12 7.57
C HIS A 211 -8.59 50.95 9.02
N THR A 212 -8.44 49.76 9.60
CA THR A 212 -8.77 49.51 11.01
C THR A 212 -7.92 50.38 11.94
N VAL A 213 -6.60 50.42 11.74
CA VAL A 213 -5.68 51.28 12.50
C VAL A 213 -5.98 52.78 12.28
N ALA A 214 -6.32 53.18 11.05
CA ALA A 214 -6.68 54.56 10.75
C ALA A 214 -7.95 55.01 11.50
N ILE A 215 -8.97 54.16 11.56
CA ILE A 215 -10.22 54.41 12.31
C ILE A 215 -9.91 54.63 13.79
N GLU A 216 -9.13 53.74 14.43
CA GLU A 216 -8.76 53.91 15.84
C GLU A 216 -8.01 55.23 16.09
N SER A 217 -7.14 55.63 15.16
CA SER A 217 -6.42 56.91 15.23
C SER A 217 -7.36 58.11 15.11
N TYR A 218 -8.31 58.06 14.18
CA TYR A 218 -9.29 59.13 14.01
C TYR A 218 -10.29 59.20 15.17
N GLU A 219 -10.72 58.07 15.73
CA GLU A 219 -11.57 58.02 16.93
C GLU A 219 -10.90 58.67 18.14
N LYS A 220 -9.60 58.42 18.34
CA LYS A 220 -8.82 59.09 19.38
C LYS A 220 -8.74 60.61 19.14
N ARG A 221 -8.53 61.04 17.89
CA ARG A 221 -8.46 62.47 17.53
C ARG A 221 -9.80 63.18 17.68
N THR A 222 -10.90 62.57 17.26
CA THR A 222 -12.23 63.16 17.40
C THR A 222 -12.63 63.28 18.87
N ALA A 223 -12.32 62.29 19.70
CA ALA A 223 -12.53 62.36 21.15
C ALA A 223 -11.76 63.52 21.80
N ALA A 224 -10.47 63.66 21.48
CA ALA A 224 -9.63 64.76 22.01
C ALA A 224 -10.10 66.15 21.55
N LEU A 225 -10.51 66.29 20.28
CA LEU A 225 -11.05 67.54 19.76
C LEU A 225 -12.39 67.90 20.40
N LYS A 226 -13.22 66.90 20.71
CA LYS A 226 -14.49 67.11 21.43
C LYS A 226 -14.26 67.64 22.84
N GLU A 227 -13.29 67.07 23.57
CA GLU A 227 -12.90 67.54 24.90
C GLU A 227 -12.38 68.99 24.86
N LEU A 228 -11.52 69.30 23.89
CA LEU A 228 -11.00 70.67 23.70
C LEU A 228 -12.11 71.68 23.36
N LEU A 229 -13.10 71.27 22.57
CA LEU A 229 -14.28 72.11 22.27
C LEU A 229 -15.13 72.38 23.51
N GLU A 230 -15.30 71.40 24.39
CA GLU A 230 -16.00 71.57 25.66
C GLU A 230 -15.23 72.51 26.61
N GLU A 231 -13.90 72.39 26.67
CA GLU A 231 -13.05 73.28 27.45
C GLU A 231 -13.12 74.73 26.92
N LEU A 232 -12.96 74.95 25.61
CA LEU A 232 -13.05 76.28 25.01
C LEU A 232 -14.43 76.91 25.21
N ARG A 233 -15.51 76.14 25.06
CA ARG A 233 -16.88 76.64 25.30
C ARG A 233 -17.10 77.10 26.75
N SER A 234 -16.40 76.49 27.71
CA SER A 234 -16.51 76.86 29.14
C SER A 234 -15.80 78.18 29.51
N ARG A 235 -14.88 78.70 28.68
CA ARG A 235 -13.97 79.83 29.00
C ARG A 235 -14.35 81.19 28.39
N MET A 236 -15.60 81.42 28.00
CA MET A 236 -16.11 82.56 27.19
C MET A 236 -15.38 83.93 27.31
N GLY A 237 -14.94 84.44 26.14
CA GLY A 237 -14.49 85.82 25.83
C GLY A 237 -14.24 85.97 24.31
N SER A 238 -14.31 87.18 23.73
CA SER A 238 -14.35 87.38 22.25
C SER A 238 -13.11 86.90 21.47
N VAL A 239 -11.97 86.71 22.12
CA VAL A 239 -10.75 86.14 21.52
C VAL A 239 -10.88 84.61 21.33
N LEU A 240 -11.77 83.95 22.10
CA LEU A 240 -12.04 82.51 21.95
C LEU A 240 -12.94 82.16 20.76
N ASP A 241 -13.70 83.10 20.18
CA ASP A 241 -14.65 82.77 19.10
C ASP A 241 -13.95 82.27 17.84
N THR A 242 -12.79 82.83 17.49
CA THR A 242 -11.99 82.38 16.34
C THR A 242 -11.37 80.99 16.59
N GLU A 243 -10.84 80.74 17.79
CA GLU A 243 -10.28 79.45 18.18
C GLU A 243 -11.34 78.36 18.28
N LEU A 244 -12.52 78.70 18.81
CA LEU A 244 -13.68 77.81 18.90
C LEU A 244 -14.17 77.41 17.49
N ASN A 245 -14.29 78.37 16.58
CA ASN A 245 -14.67 78.09 15.19
C ASN A 245 -13.62 77.24 14.46
N ALA A 246 -12.33 77.50 14.70
CA ALA A 246 -11.25 76.69 14.15
C ALA A 246 -11.29 75.24 14.69
N ALA A 247 -11.40 75.06 16.01
CA ALA A 247 -11.54 73.73 16.62
C ALA A 247 -12.79 72.99 16.14
N ALA A 248 -13.91 73.70 15.96
CA ALA A 248 -15.17 73.12 15.47
C ALA A 248 -15.02 72.62 14.02
N SER A 249 -14.36 73.41 13.16
CA SER A 249 -14.08 72.99 11.77
C SER A 249 -13.09 71.82 11.68
N MET A 250 -12.09 71.74 12.57
CA MET A 250 -11.20 70.58 12.64
C MET A 250 -11.93 69.32 13.14
N HIS A 251 -12.83 69.46 14.11
CA HIS A 251 -13.66 68.36 14.59
C HIS A 251 -14.58 67.83 13.49
N THR A 252 -15.28 68.70 12.75
CA THR A 252 -16.15 68.26 11.64
C THR A 252 -15.33 67.60 10.52
N ALA A 253 -14.16 68.16 10.17
CA ALA A 253 -13.29 67.57 9.16
C ALA A 253 -12.72 66.20 9.56
N THR A 254 -12.35 66.02 10.84
CA THR A 254 -11.86 64.73 11.35
C THR A 254 -12.98 63.69 11.48
N ALA A 255 -14.18 64.10 11.91
CA ALA A 255 -15.35 63.23 11.93
C ALA A 255 -15.74 62.77 10.52
N ALA A 256 -15.73 63.68 9.53
CA ALA A 256 -16.01 63.33 8.13
C ALA A 256 -14.98 62.31 7.58
N LYS A 257 -13.69 62.46 7.91
CA LYS A 257 -12.66 61.47 7.56
C LYS A 257 -12.87 60.13 8.25
N LEU A 258 -13.25 60.13 9.53
CA LEU A 258 -13.58 58.91 10.27
C LEU A 258 -14.73 58.15 9.59
N ASP A 259 -15.78 58.85 9.19
CA ASP A 259 -16.92 58.23 8.49
C ASP A 259 -16.52 57.70 7.10
N GLN A 260 -15.66 58.41 6.37
CA GLN A 260 -15.09 57.93 5.10
C GLN A 260 -14.25 56.66 5.29
N GLU A 261 -13.41 56.60 6.32
CA GLU A 261 -12.59 55.42 6.63
C GLU A 261 -13.45 54.23 7.05
N ARG A 262 -14.51 54.47 7.85
CA ARG A 262 -15.49 53.43 8.22
C ARG A 262 -16.22 52.87 7.01
N ALA A 263 -16.70 53.74 6.11
CA ALA A 263 -17.35 53.32 4.87
C ALA A 263 -16.39 52.54 3.96
N SER A 264 -15.12 52.93 3.92
CA SER A 264 -14.10 52.21 3.14
C SER A 264 -13.79 50.84 3.75
N LEU A 265 -13.70 50.76 5.09
CA LEU A 265 -13.45 49.52 5.80
C LEU A 265 -14.60 48.52 5.63
N THR A 266 -15.86 48.96 5.69
CA THR A 266 -17.01 48.05 5.53
C THR A 266 -17.01 47.41 4.15
N VAL A 267 -16.78 48.18 3.09
CA VAL A 267 -16.66 47.66 1.71
C VAL A 267 -15.50 46.68 1.61
N LYS A 268 -14.32 47.03 2.13
CA LYS A 268 -13.14 46.16 2.06
C LYS A 268 -13.28 44.87 2.87
N LYS A 269 -13.96 44.92 4.03
CA LYS A 269 -14.30 43.72 4.81
C LYS A 269 -15.28 42.82 4.07
N GLN A 270 -16.27 43.40 3.39
CA GLN A 270 -17.22 42.63 2.59
C GLN A 270 -16.52 41.97 1.38
N GLU A 271 -15.66 42.71 0.67
CA GLU A 271 -14.83 42.17 -0.41
C GLU A 271 -13.93 41.02 0.09
N LEU A 272 -13.31 41.18 1.26
CA LEU A 272 -12.45 40.13 1.84
C LEU A 272 -13.26 38.88 2.19
N ALA A 273 -14.41 39.04 2.85
CA ALA A 273 -15.29 37.92 3.18
C ALA A 273 -15.79 37.17 1.94
N GLU A 274 -16.13 37.89 0.86
CA GLU A 274 -16.52 37.26 -0.41
C GLU A 274 -15.35 36.45 -1.01
N ILE A 275 -14.12 36.97 -0.95
CA ILE A 275 -12.94 36.25 -1.42
C ILE A 275 -12.67 35.02 -0.55
N ASP A 276 -12.81 35.12 0.78
CA ASP A 276 -12.65 33.98 1.69
C ASP A 276 -13.63 32.85 1.38
N ASP A 277 -14.91 33.20 1.13
CA ASP A 277 -15.94 32.24 0.73
C ASP A 277 -15.61 31.58 -0.62
N GLN A 278 -15.13 32.36 -1.60
CA GLN A 278 -14.70 31.82 -2.91
C GLN A 278 -13.46 30.94 -2.78
N LEU A 279 -12.47 31.35 -2.01
CA LEU A 279 -11.23 30.61 -1.80
C LEU A 279 -11.53 29.26 -1.14
N LYS A 280 -12.40 29.26 -0.12
CA LYS A 280 -12.91 28.03 0.49
C LYS A 280 -13.58 27.11 -0.52
N LEU A 281 -14.50 27.65 -1.32
CA LEU A 281 -15.20 26.88 -2.38
C LEU A 281 -14.22 26.24 -3.36
N TYR A 282 -13.24 26.99 -3.88
CA TYR A 282 -12.29 26.43 -4.86
C TYR A 282 -11.25 25.51 -4.23
N HIS A 283 -10.93 25.66 -2.94
CA HIS A 283 -10.16 24.64 -2.22
C HIS A 283 -10.92 23.32 -2.07
N ASP A 284 -12.23 23.37 -1.80
CA ASP A 284 -13.06 22.16 -1.78
C ASP A 284 -13.07 21.47 -3.17
N HIS A 285 -13.16 22.24 -4.25
CA HIS A 285 -13.06 21.72 -5.62
C HIS A 285 -11.67 21.14 -5.94
N ARG A 286 -10.59 21.80 -5.53
CA ARG A 286 -9.23 21.24 -5.64
C ARG A 286 -9.15 19.88 -4.95
N ASP A 287 -9.60 19.81 -3.71
CA ASP A 287 -9.48 18.60 -2.91
C ASP A 287 -10.37 17.47 -3.47
N LEU A 288 -11.52 17.81 -4.04
CA LEU A 288 -12.37 16.88 -4.78
C LEU A 288 -11.65 16.32 -6.02
N VAL A 289 -11.09 17.19 -6.87
CA VAL A 289 -10.39 16.80 -8.10
C VAL A 289 -9.19 15.90 -7.79
N LEU A 290 -8.40 16.24 -6.77
CA LEU A 290 -7.27 15.41 -6.32
C LEU A 290 -7.72 14.07 -5.75
N ALA A 291 -8.85 14.03 -5.04
CA ALA A 291 -9.38 12.79 -4.49
C ALA A 291 -9.91 11.87 -5.61
N GLU A 292 -10.61 12.42 -6.59
CA GLU A 292 -11.13 11.68 -7.75
C GLU A 292 -10.02 11.19 -8.67
N SER A 293 -9.02 12.03 -8.96
CA SER A 293 -7.85 11.62 -9.73
C SER A 293 -7.15 10.45 -9.05
N GLY A 294 -6.92 10.52 -7.73
CA GLY A 294 -6.34 9.45 -6.95
C GLY A 294 -7.16 8.14 -6.99
N VAL A 295 -8.49 8.23 -6.91
CA VAL A 295 -9.36 7.04 -7.03
C VAL A 295 -9.31 6.43 -8.44
N MET A 296 -9.32 7.25 -9.49
CA MET A 296 -9.24 6.78 -10.88
C MET A 296 -7.90 6.12 -11.17
N GLN A 297 -6.79 6.72 -10.73
CA GLN A 297 -5.46 6.14 -10.84
C GLN A 297 -5.40 4.78 -10.13
N LEU A 298 -5.86 4.70 -8.88
CA LEU A 298 -5.92 3.44 -8.13
C LEU A 298 -6.77 2.38 -8.83
N ARG A 299 -7.92 2.75 -9.39
CA ARG A 299 -8.76 1.81 -10.15
C ARG A 299 -8.01 1.26 -11.36
N GLY A 300 -7.27 2.12 -12.06
CA GLY A 300 -6.38 1.73 -13.16
C GLY A 300 -5.28 0.78 -12.70
N THR A 301 -4.56 1.12 -11.63
CA THR A 301 -3.47 0.29 -11.08
C THR A 301 -3.97 -1.07 -10.59
N PHE A 302 -5.13 -1.13 -9.92
CA PHE A 302 -5.74 -2.39 -9.47
C PHE A 302 -6.12 -3.30 -10.63
N ARG A 303 -6.69 -2.74 -11.71
CA ARG A 303 -7.02 -3.54 -12.92
C ARG A 303 -5.76 -4.10 -13.57
N LEU A 304 -4.69 -3.31 -13.63
CA LEU A 304 -3.40 -3.77 -14.14
C LEU A 304 -2.81 -4.86 -13.24
N ALA A 305 -2.73 -4.59 -11.93
CA ALA A 305 -2.21 -5.51 -10.94
C ALA A 305 -2.96 -6.85 -10.98
N ARG A 306 -4.30 -6.83 -11.08
CA ARG A 306 -5.09 -8.07 -11.21
C ARG A 306 -4.71 -8.90 -12.44
N ARG A 307 -4.42 -8.25 -13.57
CA ARG A 307 -4.02 -8.96 -14.81
C ARG A 307 -2.60 -9.51 -14.69
N ILE A 308 -1.67 -8.73 -14.17
CA ILE A 308 -0.30 -9.21 -13.95
C ILE A 308 -0.30 -10.32 -12.91
N LEU A 309 -1.11 -10.23 -11.84
CA LEU A 309 -1.30 -11.31 -10.87
C LEU A 309 -1.84 -12.59 -11.51
N ALA A 310 -2.78 -12.50 -12.46
CA ALA A 310 -3.24 -13.66 -13.20
C ALA A 310 -2.11 -14.29 -14.04
N VAL A 311 -1.31 -13.47 -14.73
CA VAL A 311 -0.14 -13.94 -15.49
C VAL A 311 0.92 -14.55 -14.57
N ALA A 312 1.21 -13.88 -13.45
CA ALA A 312 2.14 -14.35 -12.42
C ALA A 312 1.70 -15.69 -11.82
N ALA A 313 0.41 -15.86 -11.54
CA ALA A 313 -0.16 -17.12 -11.08
C ALA A 313 0.03 -18.23 -12.12
N MET A 314 -0.23 -17.95 -13.41
CA MET A 314 0.00 -18.89 -14.49
C MET A 314 1.47 -19.26 -14.65
N LEU A 315 2.40 -18.29 -14.55
CA LEU A 315 3.84 -18.54 -14.57
C LEU A 315 4.28 -19.39 -13.38
N THR A 316 3.77 -19.08 -12.19
CA THR A 316 4.08 -19.83 -10.96
C THR A 316 3.58 -21.27 -11.05
N LEU A 317 2.35 -21.46 -11.55
CA LEU A 317 1.77 -22.78 -11.75
C LEU A 317 2.55 -23.56 -12.82
N PHE A 318 2.81 -22.96 -13.98
CA PHE A 318 3.53 -23.61 -15.06
C PHE A 318 4.97 -23.97 -14.64
N GLY A 319 5.71 -23.03 -14.05
CA GLY A 319 7.05 -23.24 -13.53
C GLY A 319 7.09 -24.29 -12.42
N GLY A 320 6.14 -24.24 -11.48
CA GLY A 320 6.00 -25.22 -10.40
C GLY A 320 5.68 -26.63 -10.91
N THR A 321 4.78 -26.75 -11.89
CA THR A 321 4.47 -28.05 -12.52
C THR A 321 5.64 -28.61 -13.32
N ALA A 322 6.34 -27.77 -14.10
CA ALA A 322 7.53 -28.18 -14.83
C ALA A 322 8.65 -28.65 -13.88
N TYR A 323 8.85 -27.91 -12.78
CA TYR A 323 9.78 -28.30 -11.72
C TYR A 323 9.37 -29.65 -11.09
N ALA A 324 8.12 -29.81 -10.67
CA ALA A 324 7.65 -31.03 -10.03
C ALA A 324 7.77 -32.27 -10.95
N LEU A 325 7.47 -32.12 -12.24
CA LEU A 325 7.59 -33.20 -13.23
C LEU A 325 9.04 -33.56 -13.55
N SER A 326 9.98 -32.64 -13.32
CA SER A 326 11.42 -32.87 -13.52
C SER A 326 12.09 -33.60 -12.36
N LEU A 327 11.41 -33.76 -11.21
CA LEU A 327 11.99 -34.43 -10.05
C LEU A 327 12.13 -35.95 -10.31
N PRO A 328 13.32 -36.53 -10.10
CA PRO A 328 13.64 -37.91 -10.51
C PRO A 328 12.78 -39.00 -9.85
N GLY A 329 12.08 -38.71 -8.75
CA GLY A 329 11.17 -39.65 -8.08
C GLY A 329 9.72 -39.67 -8.60
N ALA A 330 9.33 -38.76 -9.50
CA ALA A 330 7.95 -38.68 -10.02
C ALA A 330 7.69 -39.68 -11.17
N LYS A 331 8.74 -40.15 -11.85
CA LYS A 331 8.65 -41.27 -12.79
C LYS A 331 8.51 -42.54 -11.97
N LYS A 332 7.26 -42.88 -11.64
CA LYS A 332 6.86 -44.14 -11.01
C LYS A 332 7.77 -45.28 -11.47
N GLU A 333 8.59 -45.78 -10.55
CA GLU A 333 8.78 -47.22 -10.47
C GLU A 333 7.36 -47.80 -10.53
N PRO A 334 7.03 -48.62 -11.56
CA PRO A 334 5.67 -49.08 -11.75
C PRO A 334 5.24 -49.64 -10.41
N GLN A 335 4.24 -48.99 -9.80
CA GLN A 335 3.61 -49.47 -8.58
C GLN A 335 3.33 -50.93 -8.86
N ALA A 336 4.15 -51.83 -8.31
CA ALA A 336 3.80 -53.21 -8.14
C ALA A 336 2.43 -53.12 -7.49
N VAL A 337 1.41 -53.48 -8.26
CA VAL A 337 0.01 -53.34 -7.91
C VAL A 337 -0.08 -53.72 -6.45
N ALA A 338 -0.44 -52.74 -5.61
CA ALA A 338 -0.71 -53.03 -4.21
C ALA A 338 -1.78 -54.12 -4.25
N ALA A 339 -1.36 -55.35 -3.99
CA ALA A 339 -2.27 -56.45 -3.79
C ALA A 339 -3.24 -55.97 -2.71
N PRO A 340 -4.56 -56.19 -2.89
CA PRO A 340 -5.56 -55.68 -1.96
C PRO A 340 -5.14 -56.04 -0.55
N GLN A 341 -5.28 -55.09 0.38
CA GLN A 341 -5.13 -55.35 1.81
C GLN A 341 -6.17 -56.40 2.21
N VAL A 342 -5.81 -57.66 2.06
CA VAL A 342 -6.51 -58.79 2.61
C VAL A 342 -6.24 -58.71 4.11
N ALA A 343 -7.32 -58.47 4.85
CA ALA A 343 -7.39 -58.66 6.29
C ALA A 343 -6.59 -59.90 6.70
N ALA A 344 -5.69 -59.75 7.68
CA ALA A 344 -5.01 -60.80 8.44
C ALA A 344 -5.18 -62.21 7.84
N SER A 345 -4.45 -62.50 6.76
CA SER A 345 -4.38 -63.86 6.24
C SER A 345 -3.51 -64.69 7.20
N PRO A 346 -3.93 -65.91 7.56
CA PRO A 346 -3.17 -66.80 8.44
C PRO A 346 -1.79 -67.10 7.84
N ALA A 347 -0.83 -67.39 8.71
CA ALA A 347 0.56 -67.68 8.38
C ALA A 347 0.70 -68.50 7.08
N PRO A 348 1.58 -68.11 6.14
CA PRO A 348 1.77 -68.87 4.91
C PRO A 348 2.18 -70.31 5.25
N PRO A 349 1.66 -71.32 4.54
CA PRO A 349 2.11 -72.69 4.69
C PRO A 349 3.56 -72.78 4.17
N TYR A 350 4.52 -72.84 5.09
CA TYR A 350 5.92 -73.17 4.79
C TYR A 350 6.02 -74.68 4.46
N GLU A 351 5.38 -75.14 3.37
CA GLU A 351 5.37 -76.57 3.00
C GLU A 351 6.48 -76.96 2.02
N THR A 352 7.18 -76.00 1.41
CA THR A 352 8.15 -76.29 0.33
C THR A 352 9.59 -75.94 0.71
N GLY A 353 10.10 -76.51 1.81
CA GLY A 353 11.51 -76.36 2.17
C GLY A 353 12.11 -77.66 2.71
N LEU A 354 13.43 -77.79 2.60
CA LEU A 354 14.14 -78.99 3.09
C LEU A 354 14.26 -78.93 4.62
N PRO A 355 13.99 -80.04 5.32
CA PRO A 355 14.17 -80.10 6.77
C PRO A 355 15.66 -79.96 7.12
N ALA A 356 15.92 -79.14 8.13
CA ALA A 356 17.27 -78.82 8.57
C ALA A 356 17.36 -78.69 10.09
N LYS A 357 18.58 -78.77 10.59
CA LYS A 357 18.95 -78.40 11.95
C LYS A 357 19.84 -77.17 11.90
N VAL A 358 19.58 -76.23 12.79
CA VAL A 358 20.37 -74.99 12.93
C VAL A 358 20.81 -74.81 14.37
N VAL A 359 22.08 -74.45 14.55
CA VAL A 359 22.62 -73.98 15.82
C VAL A 359 23.06 -72.54 15.65
N VAL A 360 22.57 -71.64 16.50
CA VAL A 360 22.96 -70.22 16.50
C VAL A 360 23.78 -69.97 17.76
N HIS A 361 24.99 -69.42 17.61
CA HIS A 361 25.90 -69.27 18.73
C HIS A 361 25.50 -68.12 19.65
N LYS A 362 25.63 -68.28 20.97
CA LYS A 362 25.37 -67.17 21.92
C LYS A 362 26.30 -65.99 21.66
N GLY A 363 25.76 -64.78 21.81
CA GLY A 363 26.49 -63.53 21.63
C GLY A 363 26.61 -63.05 20.17
N THR A 364 25.94 -63.71 19.24
CA THR A 364 25.86 -63.30 17.81
C THR A 364 24.68 -62.38 17.55
N THR A 365 24.66 -61.69 16.40
CA THR A 365 23.53 -60.83 16.02
C THR A 365 22.28 -61.66 15.73
N ALA A 366 22.43 -62.85 15.16
CA ALA A 366 21.30 -63.77 14.99
C ALA A 366 20.71 -64.26 16.32
N ALA A 367 21.51 -64.33 17.39
CA ALA A 367 21.02 -64.77 18.70
C ALA A 367 20.12 -63.75 19.40
N THR A 368 20.16 -62.45 19.05
CA THR A 368 19.27 -61.45 19.65
C THR A 368 17.83 -61.56 19.17
N ASP A 369 17.61 -62.21 18.03
CA ASP A 369 16.29 -62.45 17.46
C ASP A 369 15.61 -63.71 18.03
N LEU A 370 16.34 -64.48 18.85
CA LEU A 370 15.86 -65.72 19.49
C LEU A 370 15.72 -65.54 21.01
N PRO A 371 14.81 -66.28 21.67
CA PRO A 371 14.81 -66.39 23.13
C PRO A 371 16.18 -66.90 23.63
N PRO A 372 16.67 -66.42 24.78
CA PRO A 372 18.03 -66.72 25.27
C PRO A 372 18.27 -68.22 25.56
N GLU A 373 17.20 -68.99 25.74
CA GLU A 373 17.20 -70.45 25.92
C GLU A 373 17.34 -71.25 24.61
N CYS A 374 17.18 -70.61 23.46
CA CYS A 374 17.27 -71.22 22.14
C CYS A 374 18.68 -71.15 21.53
N ALA A 375 19.55 -70.27 22.04
CA ALA A 375 20.91 -70.12 21.56
C ALA A 375 21.83 -71.26 22.06
N ASP A 376 22.79 -71.66 21.23
CA ASP A 376 23.69 -72.83 21.38
C ASP A 376 22.99 -74.20 21.45
N ARG A 377 21.73 -74.30 21.02
CA ARG A 377 20.98 -75.55 20.92
C ARG A 377 20.70 -75.89 19.45
N GLU A 378 20.65 -77.18 19.12
CA GLU A 378 20.11 -77.64 17.84
C GLU A 378 18.60 -77.39 17.77
N LEU A 379 18.19 -76.56 16.82
CA LEU A 379 16.79 -76.23 16.57
C LEU A 379 16.32 -76.88 15.26
N GLN A 380 15.11 -77.45 15.27
CA GLN A 380 14.48 -77.90 14.03
C GLN A 380 14.05 -76.71 13.19
N ALA A 381 14.45 -76.70 11.93
CA ALA A 381 14.17 -75.62 11.00
C ALA A 381 13.88 -76.12 9.59
N ILE A 382 13.28 -75.26 8.77
CA ILE A 382 13.03 -75.47 7.36
C ILE A 382 13.89 -74.48 6.58
N TRP A 383 14.69 -74.97 5.64
CA TRP A 383 15.51 -74.14 4.76
C TRP A 383 14.66 -73.59 3.60
N ILE A 384 14.74 -72.27 3.36
CA ILE A 384 13.97 -71.56 2.32
C ILE A 384 14.86 -71.04 1.16
N GLY A 385 16.04 -71.63 0.96
CA GLY A 385 16.95 -71.19 -0.10
C GLY A 385 16.67 -71.86 -1.46
N ASP A 386 17.08 -71.19 -2.53
CA ASP A 386 17.11 -71.77 -3.87
C ASP A 386 18.10 -72.95 -3.87
N ASP A 387 17.67 -74.14 -4.35
CA ASP A 387 18.27 -75.49 -4.52
C ASP A 387 19.78 -75.79 -4.28
N ARG A 388 20.65 -74.78 -4.15
CA ARG A 388 22.04 -74.87 -3.74
C ARG A 388 22.15 -74.87 -2.21
N VAL A 389 22.43 -76.04 -1.66
CA VAL A 389 22.77 -76.20 -0.24
C VAL A 389 23.89 -75.22 0.15
N PRO A 390 23.65 -74.30 1.10
CA PRO A 390 24.68 -73.36 1.53
C PRO A 390 25.87 -74.14 2.09
N SER A 391 27.09 -73.63 1.85
CA SER A 391 28.27 -74.16 2.56
C SER A 391 28.05 -74.04 4.07
N ILE A 392 28.55 -75.01 4.85
CA ILE A 392 28.24 -75.23 6.28
C ILE A 392 28.39 -73.96 7.15
N ALA A 393 29.15 -72.95 6.70
CA ALA A 393 29.39 -71.69 7.39
C ALA A 393 28.94 -70.42 6.62
N GLY A 394 28.14 -70.54 5.54
CA GLY A 394 27.64 -69.42 4.74
C GLY A 394 26.48 -68.66 5.40
N PRO A 395 26.08 -67.48 4.89
CA PRO A 395 24.85 -66.84 5.34
C PRO A 395 23.63 -67.66 4.86
N PHE A 396 22.67 -67.92 5.74
CA PHE A 396 21.47 -68.70 5.38
C PHE A 396 20.21 -68.15 6.04
N ARG A 397 19.07 -68.41 5.40
CA ARG A 397 17.73 -68.09 5.90
C ARG A 397 16.97 -69.38 6.17
N VAL A 398 16.44 -69.49 7.38
CA VAL A 398 15.68 -70.66 7.84
C VAL A 398 14.44 -70.23 8.62
N VAL A 399 13.45 -71.11 8.69
CA VAL A 399 12.30 -70.96 9.59
C VAL A 399 12.42 -72.00 10.69
N VAL A 400 12.61 -71.55 11.92
CA VAL A 400 12.64 -72.43 13.09
C VAL A 400 11.20 -72.87 13.40
N THR A 401 10.97 -74.18 13.44
CA THR A 401 9.64 -74.79 13.66
C THR A 401 9.43 -75.26 15.10
N GLU A 402 10.52 -75.41 15.86
CA GLU A 402 10.52 -75.85 17.24
C GLU A 402 10.03 -74.75 18.20
N ALA A 403 9.06 -75.06 19.06
CA ALA A 403 8.62 -74.17 20.13
C ALA A 403 9.58 -74.29 21.34
N PRO A 404 9.92 -73.19 22.04
CA PRO A 404 9.40 -71.82 21.93
C PRO A 404 10.10 -70.93 20.88
N CYS A 405 11.08 -71.47 20.15
CA CYS A 405 12.00 -70.73 19.28
C CYS A 405 11.44 -70.43 17.88
N ARG A 406 10.11 -70.43 17.68
CA ARG A 406 9.50 -70.33 16.35
C ARG A 406 9.70 -68.95 15.73
N GLY A 407 10.23 -68.90 14.52
CA GLY A 407 10.44 -67.65 13.80
C GLY A 407 11.28 -67.81 12.54
N GLN A 408 11.26 -66.79 11.69
CA GLN A 408 12.17 -66.70 10.55
C GLN A 408 13.49 -66.09 11.03
N LEU A 409 14.60 -66.76 10.72
CA LEU A 409 15.93 -66.36 11.15
C LEU A 409 16.86 -66.20 9.95
N THR A 410 17.59 -65.09 9.93
CA THR A 410 18.69 -64.86 8.98
C THR A 410 19.99 -64.96 9.75
N VAL A 411 20.79 -65.98 9.49
CA VAL A 411 22.06 -66.21 10.17
C VAL A 411 23.21 -65.72 9.28
N PRO A 412 23.98 -64.70 9.69
CA PRO A 412 25.17 -64.26 8.97
C PRO A 412 26.27 -65.32 8.92
N LYS A 413 27.22 -65.14 8.01
CA LYS A 413 28.37 -66.04 7.84
C LYS A 413 29.16 -66.18 9.15
N GLY A 414 29.27 -67.40 9.68
CA GLY A 414 30.04 -67.71 10.89
C GLY A 414 29.31 -67.51 12.21
N GLU A 415 28.03 -67.10 12.21
CA GLU A 415 27.24 -66.93 13.44
C GLU A 415 26.45 -68.19 13.85
N GLY A 416 26.45 -69.20 13.01
CA GLY A 416 25.81 -70.48 13.29
C GLY A 416 26.21 -71.57 12.32
N SER A 417 25.74 -72.78 12.60
CA SER A 417 25.90 -73.94 11.75
C SER A 417 24.55 -74.45 11.26
N PHE A 418 24.57 -75.03 10.07
CA PHE A 418 23.40 -75.57 9.39
C PHE A 418 23.69 -77.00 8.93
N THR A 419 22.74 -77.90 9.12
CA THR A 419 22.84 -79.30 8.66
C THR A 419 21.50 -79.73 8.08
N LEU A 420 21.47 -80.16 6.82
CA LEU A 420 20.29 -80.76 6.23
C LEU A 420 20.02 -82.11 6.86
N VAL A 421 18.76 -82.38 7.19
CA VAL A 421 18.31 -83.69 7.63
C VAL A 421 17.86 -84.43 6.38
N SER A 422 18.66 -85.40 5.93
CA SER A 422 18.36 -86.22 4.75
C SER A 422 17.21 -87.19 4.99
#